data_AF-A0A016SAK5-F1
#
_entry.id   AF-A0A016SAK5-F1
#
_cell.length_a   1.000
_cell.length_b   1.000
_cell.length_c   1.000
_cell.angle_alpha   90.00
_cell.angle_beta   90.00
_cell.angle_gamma   90.00
#
_symmetry.space_group_name_H-M   'P 1'
#
loop_
_entity.id
_entity.type
_entity.pdbx_description
1 polymer ?
#
loop_
_entity_poly.entity_id
_entity_poly.type
_entity_poly.pdbx_seq_one_letter_code
_entity_poly.pdbx_strand_id
1 'polypeptide(L)' 'MSDIGRACRVCCDRSDGAHFGIDSCRACAAFFRRSISMRKKYVCRQGSNLCDISK' A
#
# COMPACT_ATOMS: atom_id res chain seq x y z
N MET A 1 24.74 2.06 -7.64
CA MET A 1 24.00 2.54 -6.46
C MET A 1 23.62 3.97 -6.80
N SER A 2 22.38 4.33 -7.11
CA SER A 2 21.10 3.91 -6.54
C SER A 2 19.99 4.12 -7.58
N ASP A 3 19.16 3.09 -7.81
CA ASP A 3 17.78 3.32 -8.21
C ASP A 3 17.15 4.18 -7.09
N ILE A 4 17.11 5.51 -7.23
CA ILE A 4 16.14 6.36 -6.53
C ILE A 4 14.77 6.07 -7.19
N GLY A 5 14.36 4.80 -7.14
CA GLY A 5 12.99 4.43 -7.40
C GLY A 5 12.16 5.06 -6.28
N ARG A 6 11.13 5.82 -6.63
CA ARG A 6 10.20 6.37 -5.64
C ARG A 6 9.76 5.23 -4.72
N ALA A 7 9.73 5.43 -3.41
CA ALA A 7 9.28 4.40 -2.47
C ALA A 7 7.76 4.42 -2.37
N CYS A 8 7.14 3.26 -2.21
CA CYS A 8 5.72 3.16 -1.94
C CYS A 8 5.43 3.76 -0.56
N ARG A 9 4.56 4.76 -0.49
CA ARG A 9 4.17 5.44 0.75
C ARG A 9 3.30 4.58 1.69
N VAL A 10 3.02 3.32 1.32
CA VAL A 10 2.21 2.38 2.10
C VAL A 10 3.06 1.27 2.71
N CYS A 11 3.87 0.57 1.91
CA CYS A 11 4.68 -0.57 2.38
C CYS A 11 6.19 -0.39 2.23
N CYS A 12 6.64 0.77 1.77
CA CYS A 12 8.05 1.11 1.54
C CYS A 12 8.78 0.28 0.46
N ASP A 13 8.09 -0.63 -0.25
CA ASP A 13 8.66 -1.31 -1.42
C ASP A 13 8.84 -0.34 -2.60
N ARG A 14 9.51 -0.77 -3.68
CA ARG A 14 9.69 -0.01 -4.91
C ARG A 14 8.33 0.41 -5.48
N SER A 15 8.13 1.71 -5.62
CA SER A 15 7.03 2.29 -6.38
C SER A 15 7.40 2.36 -7.86
N ASP A 16 6.40 2.14 -8.71
CA ASP A 16 6.45 2.36 -10.15
C ASP A 16 5.90 3.73 -10.57
N GLY A 17 5.34 4.50 -9.62
CA GLY A 17 4.83 5.84 -9.86
C GLY A 17 3.64 6.19 -8.96
N ALA A 18 2.92 7.24 -9.34
CA ALA A 18 1.75 7.68 -8.60
C ALA A 18 0.50 6.86 -8.98
N HIS A 19 -0.15 6.25 -7.99
CA HIS A 19 -1.49 5.69 -8.14
C HIS A 19 -2.42 6.38 -7.14
N PHE A 20 -3.55 6.88 -7.63
CA PHE A 20 -4.52 7.63 -6.81
C PHE A 20 -3.91 8.85 -6.09
N GLY A 21 -2.93 9.51 -6.72
CA GLY A 21 -2.34 10.76 -6.22
C GLY A 21 -1.15 10.61 -5.26
N ILE A 22 -0.74 9.38 -4.91
CA ILE A 22 0.46 9.13 -4.10
C ILE A 22 1.38 8.10 -4.76
N ASP A 23 2.68 8.18 -4.51
CA ASP A 23 3.61 7.13 -4.91
C ASP A 23 3.29 5.82 -4.18
N SER A 24 2.89 4.80 -4.93
CA SER A 24 2.57 3.49 -4.37
C SER A 24 2.94 2.37 -5.34
N CYS A 25 3.23 1.18 -4.82
CA CYS A 25 3.44 0.02 -5.69
C CYS A 25 2.10 -0.50 -6.23
N ARG A 26 2.16 -1.22 -7.36
CA ARG A 26 1.00 -1.87 -8.00
C ARG A 26 0.16 -2.70 -7.03
N ALA A 27 0.78 -3.37 -6.07
CA ALA A 27 0.09 -4.23 -5.11
C ALA A 27 -0.78 -3.41 -4.13
N CYS A 28 -0.23 -2.36 -3.53
CA CYS A 28 -0.96 -1.45 -2.64
C CYS A 28 -2.08 -0.71 -3.39
N ALA A 29 -1.81 -0.24 -4.61
CA ALA A 29 -2.82 0.37 -5.47
C ALA A 29 -3.97 -0.59 -5.78
N ALA A 30 -3.67 -1.85 -6.12
CA ALA A 30 -4.67 -2.87 -6.38
C ALA A 30 -5.47 -3.26 -5.13
N PHE A 31 -4.82 -3.34 -3.97
CA PHE A 31 -5.48 -3.54 -2.68
C PHE A 31 -6.47 -2.41 -2.40
N PHE A 32 -6.01 -1.15 -2.47
CA PHE A 32 -6.86 0.02 -2.23
C PHE A 32 -8.08 0.06 -3.16
N ARG A 33 -7.87 -0.11 -4.47
CA ARG A 33 -8.96 -0.16 -5.46
C ARG A 33 -10.01 -1.22 -5.11
N ARG A 34 -9.58 -2.44 -4.78
CA ARG A 34 -10.47 -3.54 -4.40
C ARG A 34 -11.26 -3.24 -3.12
N SER A 35 -10.59 -2.67 -2.11
CA SER A 35 -11.20 -2.30 -0.83
C SER A 35 -12.36 -1.31 -1.02
N ILE A 36 -12.14 -0.28 -1.86
CA ILE A 36 -13.15 0.73 -2.17
C ILE A 36 -14.27 0.16 -3.05
N SER A 37 -13.95 -0.48 -4.18
CA SER A 37 -14.95 -1.00 -5.11
C SER A 37 -15.89 -2.03 -4.48
N MET A 38 -15.38 -2.86 -3.57
CA MET A 38 -16.18 -3.86 -2.86
C MET A 38 -16.69 -3.39 -1.49
N ARG A 39 -16.46 -2.12 -1.12
CA ARG A 39 -16.84 -1.56 0.20
C ARG A 39 -16.40 -2.44 1.38
N LYS A 40 -15.17 -2.97 1.32
CA LYS A 40 -14.65 -3.88 2.35
C LYS A 40 -14.40 -3.11 3.65
N LYS A 41 -14.90 -3.67 4.76
CA LYS A 41 -14.52 -3.29 6.12
C LYS A 41 -13.65 -4.40 6.67
N TYR A 42 -12.38 -4.08 6.98
CA TYR A 42 -11.44 -5.04 7.54
C TYR A 42 -11.44 -4.94 9.06
N VAL A 43 -11.32 -6.09 9.72
CA VAL A 43 -11.07 -6.17 11.17
C VAL A 43 -9.69 -6.79 11.34
N CYS A 44 -8.81 -6.13 12.10
CA CYS A 44 -7.52 -6.70 12.43
C CYS A 44 -7.74 -7.94 13.31
N ARG A 45 -7.26 -9.10 12.84
CA ARG A 45 -7.38 -10.37 13.60
C ARG A 45 -6.63 -10.33 14.92
N GLN A 46 -5.54 -9.56 15.00
CA GLN A 46 -4.77 -9.36 16.23
C GLN A 46 -5.44 -8.35 17.19
N GLY A 47 -6.46 -7.60 16.74
CA GLY A 47 -7.17 -6.60 17.53
C GLY A 47 -6.40 -5.29 17.79
N SER A 48 -5.07 -5.29 17.72
CA SER A 48 -4.24 -4.12 18.05
C SER A 48 -4.28 -3.00 17.00
N ASN A 49 -4.53 -3.33 15.73
CA ASN A 49 -4.37 -2.42 14.58
C ASN A 49 -2.97 -1.78 14.45
N LEU A 50 -1.96 -2.33 15.13
CA LEU A 50 -0.57 -1.87 15.11
C LEU A 50 0.31 -2.79 14.24
N CYS A 51 -0.25 -3.35 13.18
CA CYS A 51 0.50 -4.20 12.27
C CYS A 51 1.52 -3.34 11.52
N ASP A 52 2.79 -3.72 11.58
CA ASP A 52 3.81 -3.11 10.71
C ASP A 52 3.53 -3.47 9.25
N ILE A 53 3.52 -2.45 8.39
CA ILE A 53 3.29 -2.60 6.95
C ILE A 53 4.60 -2.24 6.26
N SER A 54 5.52 -3.20 6.27
CA SER A 54 6.82 -3.14 5.60
C SER A 54 6.97 -4.34 4.66
N LYS A 55 8.01 -4.32 3.82
CA LYS A 55 8.32 -5.41 2.88
C LYS A 55 8.94 -6.61 3.58
#